data_AF-A0A951FXN0-F1
#
_entry.id   AF-A0A951FXN0-F1
#
_cell.length_a   1.000
_cell.length_b   1.000
_cell.length_c   1.000
_cell.angle_alpha   90.00
_cell.angle_beta   90.00
_cell.angle_gamma   90.00
#
_symmetry.space_group_name_H-M   'P 1'
#
loop_
_entity.id
_entity.type
_entity.pdbx_description
1 polymer ?
#
loop_
_entity_poly.entity_id
_entity_poly.type
_entity_poly.pdbx_seq_one_letter_code
_entity_poly.pdbx_strand_id
1 'polypeptide(L)'
;MPVRLPRGFAIRRFAPAGLMPAGAFAVHQLRYWLAYGSRAGVELQKQGHSYLHSVVPWIVLAVAAATGSFLLALGRAFGGRKSLPRYTVSVAMLWLLCSTALVAIYICQEFLEGLLATGHPGGLVGIFGYGGWWSIPAAIAVGLVLTAAFHGARRVLQAVADRYARSSRRRPRRSEPARIRRGALLRTPVPLVDGWSGRGPPA
;
A
#
# COMPACT_ATOMS: atom_id res chain seq x y z
N MET A 1 5.95 -19.91 25.05
CA MET A 1 5.16 -19.92 23.78
C MET A 1 5.82 -18.98 22.78
N PRO A 2 6.36 -19.47 21.64
CA PRO A 2 6.96 -18.59 20.65
C PRO A 2 5.89 -17.85 19.86
N VAL A 3 5.87 -16.52 20.00
CA VAL A 3 5.01 -15.62 19.21
C VAL A 3 5.52 -15.64 17.76
N ARG A 4 4.88 -16.45 16.90
CA ARG A 4 5.10 -16.38 15.46
C ARG A 4 4.48 -15.08 14.95
N LEU A 5 5.31 -14.04 14.78
CA LEU A 5 4.88 -12.86 14.04
C LEU A 5 4.48 -13.27 12.62
N PRO A 6 3.34 -12.81 12.10
CA PRO A 6 2.90 -13.15 10.75
C PRO A 6 3.86 -12.53 9.73
N ARG A 7 4.75 -13.35 9.16
CA ARG A 7 5.75 -12.98 8.13
C ARG A 7 5.15 -12.21 6.93
N GLY A 8 3.85 -12.31 6.68
CA GLY A 8 3.15 -11.56 5.62
C GLY A 8 2.86 -10.08 5.93
N PHE A 9 2.95 -9.64 7.19
CA PHE A 9 2.63 -8.26 7.57
C PHE A 9 3.78 -7.29 7.26
N ALA A 10 5.02 -7.77 7.35
CA ALA A 10 6.23 -7.01 7.07
C ALA A 10 6.33 -6.63 5.59
N ILE A 11 6.22 -7.61 4.68
CA ILE A 11 6.38 -7.43 3.23
C ILE A 11 5.37 -6.42 2.65
N ARG A 12 4.13 -6.39 3.17
CA ARG A 12 3.09 -5.45 2.73
C ARG A 12 3.30 -4.01 3.19
N ARG A 13 4.17 -3.75 4.17
CA ARG A 13 4.45 -2.40 4.69
C ARG A 13 5.62 -1.71 3.98
N PHE A 14 6.51 -2.46 3.33
CA PHE A 14 7.73 -1.89 2.75
C PHE A 14 7.58 -1.41 1.29
N ALA A 15 6.61 -1.92 0.52
CA ALA A 15 6.52 -1.56 -0.90
C ALA A 15 6.30 -0.06 -1.17
N PRO A 16 5.42 0.67 -0.45
CA PRO A 16 5.28 2.12 -0.64
C PRO A 16 6.47 2.91 -0.08
N ALA A 17 7.10 2.39 0.99
CA ALA A 17 8.29 2.99 1.58
C ALA A 17 9.52 2.92 0.65
N GLY A 18 9.59 1.91 -0.23
CA GLY A 18 10.64 1.79 -1.24
C GLY A 18 10.37 2.50 -2.57
N LEU A 19 9.09 2.62 -2.98
CA LEU A 19 8.75 3.18 -4.30
C LEU A 19 8.67 4.70 -4.34
N MET A 20 8.27 5.36 -3.24
CA MET A 20 8.21 6.82 -3.17
C MET A 20 9.59 7.50 -3.30
N PRO A 21 10.68 7.02 -2.65
CA PRO A 21 12.02 7.59 -2.85
C PRO A 21 12.49 7.45 -4.30
N ALA A 22 12.26 6.28 -4.91
CA ALA A 22 12.59 6.04 -6.31
C ALA A 22 11.79 6.96 -7.26
N GLY A 23 10.50 7.19 -6.95
CA GLY A 23 9.66 8.13 -7.68
C GLY A 23 10.15 9.57 -7.56
N ALA A 24 10.52 10.03 -6.36
CA ALA A 24 11.06 11.37 -6.15
C ALA A 24 12.38 11.57 -6.91
N PHE A 25 13.28 10.58 -6.84
CA PHE A 25 14.51 10.58 -7.64
C PHE A 25 14.21 10.66 -9.15
N ALA A 26 13.24 9.87 -9.64
CA ALA A 26 12.85 9.90 -11.04
C ALA A 26 12.29 11.27 -11.46
N VAL A 27 11.46 11.92 -10.63
CA VAL A 27 10.94 13.26 -10.91
C VAL A 27 12.06 14.28 -11.00
N HIS A 28 13.03 14.23 -10.08
CA HIS A 28 14.17 15.12 -10.10
C HIS A 28 15.01 14.94 -11.37
N GLN A 29 15.38 13.70 -11.72
CA GLN A 29 16.14 13.41 -12.94
C GLN A 29 15.37 13.81 -14.21
N LEU A 30 14.07 13.53 -14.26
CA LEU A 30 13.23 13.87 -15.41
C LEU A 30 13.08 15.39 -15.56
N ARG A 31 12.98 16.15 -14.47
CA ARG A 31 12.99 17.63 -14.51
C ARG A 31 14.26 18.16 -15.17
N TYR A 32 15.43 17.67 -14.77
CA TYR A 32 16.69 18.10 -15.39
C TYR A 32 16.78 17.71 -16.86
N TRP A 33 16.35 16.50 -17.22
CA TRP A 33 16.33 16.08 -18.62
C TRP A 33 15.37 16.93 -19.47
N LEU A 34 14.18 17.25 -18.95
CA LEU A 34 13.21 18.11 -19.64
C LEU A 34 13.70 19.57 -19.77
N ALA A 35 14.41 20.08 -18.76
CA ALA A 35 14.89 21.46 -18.75
C ALA A 35 16.16 21.66 -19.62
N TYR A 36 17.07 20.69 -19.63
CA TYR A 36 18.43 20.87 -20.19
C TYR A 36 18.81 19.85 -21.26
N GLY A 37 18.01 18.81 -21.50
CA GLY A 37 18.25 17.80 -22.52
C GLY A 37 19.58 17.07 -22.33
N SER A 38 20.39 17.01 -23.38
CA SER A 38 21.72 16.36 -23.36
C SER A 38 22.71 17.01 -22.37
N ARG A 39 22.47 18.25 -21.94
CA ARG A 39 23.30 18.96 -20.95
C ARG A 39 22.89 18.71 -19.50
N ALA A 40 21.86 17.90 -19.26
CA ALA A 40 21.36 17.62 -17.91
C ALA A 40 22.47 17.20 -16.95
N GLY A 41 23.35 16.26 -17.33
CA GLY A 41 24.44 15.80 -16.47
C GLY A 41 25.48 16.87 -16.14
N VAL A 42 25.76 17.78 -17.08
CA VAL A 42 26.71 18.88 -16.89
C VAL A 42 26.14 19.94 -15.95
N GLU A 43 24.87 20.31 -16.12
CA GLU A 43 24.21 21.27 -15.23
C GLU A 43 24.02 20.70 -13.82
N LEU A 44 23.71 19.40 -13.71
CA LEU A 44 23.62 18.67 -12.45
C LEU A 44 24.97 18.67 -11.69
N GLN A 45 26.10 18.54 -12.39
CA GLN A 45 27.43 18.63 -11.77
C GLN A 45 27.80 20.06 -11.36
N LYS A 46 27.44 21.07 -12.17
CA LYS A 46 27.72 22.48 -11.86
C LYS A 46 26.98 22.99 -10.63
N GLN A 47 25.77 22.48 -10.38
CA GLN A 47 24.95 22.85 -9.21
C GLN A 47 25.44 22.21 -7.90
N GLY A 48 26.66 21.63 -7.88
CA GLY A 48 27.38 21.35 -6.64
C GLY A 48 26.98 20.06 -5.95
N HIS A 49 26.56 19.03 -6.68
CA HIS A 49 26.04 17.77 -6.13
C HIS A 49 27.04 16.89 -5.34
N SER A 50 28.23 17.39 -4.96
CA SER A 50 29.15 16.62 -4.09
C SER A 50 28.59 16.39 -2.67
N TYR A 51 27.75 17.28 -2.15
CA TYR A 51 27.08 17.12 -0.84
C TYR A 51 25.83 16.22 -0.89
N LEU A 52 25.27 16.00 -2.08
CA LEU A 52 24.14 15.10 -2.33
C LEU A 52 24.47 13.62 -2.06
N HIS A 53 25.73 13.29 -1.74
CA HIS A 53 26.14 11.96 -1.37
C HIS A 53 25.94 11.59 0.11
N SER A 54 25.70 12.53 1.04
CA SER A 54 25.76 12.17 2.48
C SER A 54 24.48 12.28 3.29
N VAL A 55 23.58 13.26 3.06
CA VAL A 55 22.41 13.51 3.94
C VAL A 55 21.08 13.63 3.20
N VAL A 56 21.05 14.36 2.08
CA VAL A 56 19.80 14.60 1.31
C VAL A 56 19.11 13.31 0.86
N PRO A 57 19.82 12.26 0.37
CA PRO A 57 19.18 11.00 0.00
C PRO A 57 18.46 10.33 1.17
N TRP A 58 19.01 10.45 2.38
CA TRP A 58 18.43 9.84 3.58
C TRP A 58 17.21 10.61 4.09
N ILE A 59 17.23 11.93 4.00
CA ILE A 59 16.05 12.77 4.33
C ILE A 59 14.93 12.48 3.32
N VAL A 60 15.24 12.42 2.03
CA VAL A 60 14.27 12.06 0.99
C VAL A 60 13.72 10.65 1.22
N LEU A 61 14.58 9.68 1.56
CA LEU A 61 14.18 8.33 1.92
C LEU A 61 13.24 8.33 3.13
N ALA A 62 13.55 9.10 4.18
CA ALA A 62 12.75 9.20 5.39
C ALA A 62 11.39 9.86 5.14
N VAL A 63 11.35 10.98 4.42
CA VAL A 63 10.11 11.66 4.01
C VAL A 63 9.26 10.74 3.16
N ALA A 64 9.83 10.11 2.15
CA ALA A 64 9.12 9.21 1.27
C ALA A 64 8.58 7.96 2.01
N ALA A 65 9.35 7.42 2.96
CA ALA A 65 8.91 6.33 3.84
C ALA A 65 7.77 6.77 4.79
N ALA A 66 7.85 7.97 5.36
CA ALA A 66 6.80 8.54 6.20
C ALA A 66 5.52 8.79 5.40
N THR A 67 5.61 9.38 4.21
CA THR A 67 4.47 9.62 3.31
C THR A 67 3.84 8.31 2.83
N GLY A 68 4.65 7.33 2.40
CA GLY A 68 4.16 6.00 2.03
C GLY A 68 3.45 5.29 3.20
N SER A 69 3.98 5.42 4.41
CA SER A 69 3.38 4.89 5.64
C SER A 69 2.07 5.59 6.01
N PHE A 70 2.02 6.93 5.85
CA PHE A 70 0.83 7.73 6.07
C PHE A 70 -0.30 7.37 5.09
N LEU A 71 0.00 7.27 3.79
CA LEU A 71 -0.99 6.85 2.78
C LEU A 71 -1.54 5.44 3.04
N LEU A 72 -0.68 4.53 3.50
CA LEU A 72 -1.10 3.20 3.95
C LEU A 72 -2.00 3.26 5.19
N ALA A 73 -1.66 4.10 6.17
CA ALA A 73 -2.45 4.28 7.38
C ALA A 73 -3.82 4.89 7.05
N LEU A 74 -3.85 5.89 6.16
CA LEU A 74 -5.06 6.55 5.67
C LEU A 74 -5.98 5.56 4.93
N GLY A 75 -5.42 4.76 4.01
CA GLY A 75 -6.18 3.69 3.34
C GLY A 75 -6.72 2.62 4.30
N ARG A 76 -6.05 2.37 5.42
CA ARG A 76 -6.54 1.47 6.48
C ARG A 76 -7.61 2.11 7.38
N ALA A 77 -7.49 3.40 7.69
CA ALA A 77 -8.44 4.15 8.51
C ALA A 77 -9.80 4.26 7.81
N PHE A 78 -9.80 4.55 6.51
CA PHE A 78 -11.02 4.51 5.69
C PHE A 78 -11.54 3.10 5.43
N GLY A 79 -10.68 2.08 5.53
CA GLY A 79 -11.02 0.68 5.32
C GLY A 79 -11.43 -0.08 6.59
N GLY A 80 -12.07 0.60 7.56
CA GLY A 80 -12.46 0.11 8.90
C GLY A 80 -12.55 -1.42 9.06
N ARG A 81 -11.82 -1.96 10.04
CA ARG A 81 -11.80 -3.40 10.35
C ARG A 81 -13.21 -3.88 10.74
N LYS A 82 -13.90 -4.55 9.82
CA LYS A 82 -14.71 -5.78 9.99
C LYS A 82 -15.42 -6.08 8.65
N SER A 83 -14.95 -7.12 7.95
CA SER A 83 -15.38 -7.55 6.61
C SER A 83 -15.06 -6.53 5.49
N LEU A 84 -14.50 -7.01 4.38
CA LEU A 84 -13.91 -6.24 3.28
C LEU A 84 -14.74 -4.99 2.90
N PRO A 85 -14.34 -3.77 3.31
CA PRO A 85 -15.07 -2.57 2.95
C PRO A 85 -14.66 -2.16 1.52
N ARG A 86 -15.67 -2.02 0.66
CA ARG A 86 -15.59 -1.64 -0.76
C ARG A 86 -15.13 -0.19 -1.01
N TYR A 87 -14.60 0.53 -0.03
CA TYR A 87 -13.99 1.84 -0.26
C TYR A 87 -12.50 1.68 -0.56
N THR A 88 -12.22 1.14 -1.74
CA THR A 88 -10.91 1.30 -2.35
C THR A 88 -10.77 2.75 -2.76
N VAL A 89 -9.74 3.46 -2.28
CA VAL A 89 -9.32 4.76 -2.85
C VAL A 89 -9.35 4.63 -4.37
N SER A 90 -10.07 5.50 -5.06
CA SER A 90 -10.20 5.43 -6.51
C SER A 90 -8.81 5.54 -7.15
N VAL A 91 -8.62 4.93 -8.32
CA VAL A 91 -7.35 5.01 -9.04
C VAL A 91 -6.96 6.48 -9.27
N ALA A 92 -7.94 7.32 -9.60
CA ALA A 92 -7.75 8.76 -9.75
C ALA A 92 -7.27 9.43 -8.45
N MET A 93 -7.90 9.14 -7.31
CA MET A 93 -7.49 9.73 -6.03
C MET A 93 -6.09 9.26 -5.60
N LEU A 94 -5.75 7.98 -5.82
CA LEU A 94 -4.41 7.48 -5.53
C LEU A 94 -3.35 8.14 -6.42
N TRP A 95 -3.67 8.34 -7.71
CA TRP A 95 -2.83 9.07 -8.64
C TRP A 95 -2.59 10.52 -8.24
N LEU A 96 -3.66 11.23 -7.87
CA LEU A 96 -3.55 12.59 -7.36
C LEU A 96 -2.69 12.64 -6.08
N LEU A 97 -2.93 11.73 -5.13
CA LEU A 97 -2.14 11.66 -3.90
C LEU A 97 -0.65 11.38 -4.19
N CYS A 98 -0.33 10.44 -5.08
CA CYS A 98 1.05 10.16 -5.48
C CYS A 98 1.69 11.37 -6.16
N SER A 99 0.98 12.01 -7.10
CA SER A 99 1.50 13.16 -7.84
C SER A 99 1.75 14.35 -6.90
N THR A 100 0.80 14.68 -6.03
CA THR A 100 0.93 15.75 -5.03
C THR A 100 2.07 15.45 -4.05
N ALA A 101 2.20 14.21 -3.58
CA ALA A 101 3.29 13.82 -2.70
C ALA A 101 4.66 13.98 -3.37
N LEU A 102 4.78 13.62 -4.65
CA LEU A 102 6.02 13.79 -5.42
C LEU A 102 6.39 15.27 -5.61
N VAL A 103 5.41 16.13 -5.92
CA VAL A 103 5.64 17.59 -6.00
C VAL A 103 6.09 18.14 -4.65
N ALA A 104 5.44 17.74 -3.54
CA ALA A 104 5.82 18.19 -2.21
C ALA A 104 7.24 17.75 -1.83
N ILE A 105 7.64 16.51 -2.16
CA ILE A 105 9.01 16.02 -1.95
C ILE A 105 10.00 16.86 -2.77
N TYR A 106 9.71 17.10 -4.06
CA TYR A 106 10.55 17.96 -4.92
C TYR A 106 10.72 19.37 -4.35
N ILE A 107 9.63 20.02 -3.93
CA ILE A 107 9.69 21.35 -3.31
C ILE A 107 10.59 21.34 -2.08
N CYS A 108 10.49 20.29 -1.26
CA CYS A 108 11.34 20.13 -0.08
C CYS A 108 12.82 19.93 -0.45
N GLN A 109 13.10 19.16 -1.51
CA GLN A 109 14.46 18.96 -2.02
C GLN A 109 15.09 20.29 -2.46
N GLU A 110 14.46 21.02 -3.38
CA GLU A 110 14.99 22.29 -3.90
C GLU A 110 15.08 23.36 -2.79
N PHE A 111 14.14 23.36 -1.84
CA PHE A 111 14.20 24.27 -0.70
C PHE A 111 15.39 23.97 0.21
N LEU A 112 15.63 22.69 0.55
CA LEU A 112 16.77 22.29 1.35
C LEU A 112 18.09 22.55 0.62
N GLU A 113 18.14 22.35 -0.69
CA GLU A 113 19.30 22.72 -1.51
C GLU A 113 19.54 24.23 -1.49
N GLY A 114 18.50 25.04 -1.64
CA GLY A 114 18.58 26.50 -1.52
C GLY A 114 19.06 27.01 -0.15
N LEU A 115 18.77 26.26 0.93
CA LEU A 115 19.23 26.59 2.28
C LEU A 115 20.68 26.13 2.56
N LEU A 116 21.11 25.01 1.97
CA LEU A 116 22.36 24.35 2.32
C LEU A 116 23.49 24.60 1.30
N ALA A 117 23.15 24.94 0.05
CA ALA A 117 24.12 25.18 -1.02
C ALA A 117 24.37 26.67 -1.22
N THR A 118 25.60 27.10 -0.94
CA THR A 118 26.03 28.48 -1.20
C THR A 118 25.98 28.80 -2.69
N GLY A 119 25.25 29.85 -3.05
CA GLY A 119 25.11 30.30 -4.45
C GLY A 119 23.88 29.76 -5.18
N HIS A 120 23.06 28.91 -4.55
CA HIS A 120 21.80 28.48 -5.14
C HIS A 120 20.70 29.51 -4.89
N PRO A 121 19.87 29.88 -5.89
CA PRO A 121 18.72 30.74 -5.68
C PRO A 121 17.78 30.09 -4.67
N GLY A 122 17.46 30.80 -3.59
CA GLY A 122 16.50 30.36 -2.58
C GLY A 122 15.05 30.63 -2.97
N GLY A 123 14.12 30.13 -2.16
CA GLY A 123 12.68 30.40 -2.29
C GLY A 123 12.07 29.88 -3.59
N LEU A 124 11.02 30.56 -4.07
CA LEU A 124 10.26 30.13 -5.26
C LEU A 124 11.09 30.14 -6.55
N VAL A 125 12.07 31.03 -6.65
CA VAL A 125 12.97 31.10 -7.81
C VAL A 125 13.89 29.88 -7.85
N GLY A 126 14.35 29.39 -6.70
CA GLY A 126 15.04 28.09 -6.62
C GLY A 126 14.18 26.93 -7.08
N ILE A 127 12.94 26.88 -6.57
CA ILE A 127 12.03 25.75 -6.78
C ILE A 127 11.51 25.68 -8.23
N PHE A 128 11.09 26.80 -8.80
CA PHE A 128 10.40 26.84 -10.10
C PHE A 128 11.19 27.54 -11.20
N GLY A 129 12.25 28.26 -10.87
CA GLY A 129 13.18 28.83 -11.85
C GLY A 129 13.98 27.74 -12.56
N TYR A 130 14.68 28.12 -13.64
CA TYR A 130 15.58 27.23 -14.37
C TYR A 130 14.93 25.87 -14.74
N GLY A 131 13.69 25.91 -15.24
CA GLY A 131 12.94 24.73 -15.63
C GLY A 131 12.35 23.91 -14.47
N GLY A 132 12.34 24.42 -13.24
CA GLY A 132 11.75 23.75 -12.09
C GLY A 132 10.26 23.46 -12.23
N TRP A 133 9.54 24.22 -13.05
CA TRP A 133 8.14 23.97 -13.38
C TRP A 133 7.89 22.60 -14.05
N TRP A 134 8.89 22.02 -14.74
CA TRP A 134 8.80 20.69 -15.34
C TRP A 134 8.65 19.56 -14.32
N SER A 135 8.94 19.81 -13.04
CA SER A 135 8.71 18.87 -11.94
C SER A 135 7.23 18.47 -11.81
N ILE A 136 6.29 19.38 -12.13
CA ILE A 136 4.85 19.13 -12.02
C ILE A 136 4.40 18.07 -13.05
N PRO A 137 4.59 18.24 -14.38
CA PRO A 137 4.22 17.22 -15.35
C PRO A 137 5.02 15.92 -15.15
N ALA A 138 6.29 16.00 -14.73
CA ALA A 138 7.08 14.83 -14.37
C ALA A 138 6.45 14.05 -13.19
N ALA A 139 6.05 14.74 -12.13
CA ALA A 139 5.39 14.15 -10.96
C ALA A 139 4.03 13.53 -11.31
N ILE A 140 3.27 14.15 -12.21
CA ILE A 140 2.00 13.61 -12.71
C ILE A 140 2.24 12.28 -13.45
N ALA A 141 3.24 12.23 -14.34
CA ALA A 141 3.59 11.04 -15.10
C ALA A 141 4.12 9.91 -14.18
N VAL A 142 5.05 10.21 -13.29
CA VAL A 142 5.59 9.25 -12.33
C VAL A 142 4.52 8.79 -11.34
N GLY A 143 3.65 9.70 -10.89
CA GLY A 143 2.52 9.38 -10.03
C GLY A 143 1.55 8.37 -10.67
N LEU A 144 1.35 8.46 -12.00
CA LEU A 144 0.54 7.50 -12.74
C LEU A 144 1.19 6.11 -12.75
N VAL A 145 2.51 6.05 -12.98
CA VAL A 145 3.29 4.80 -12.93
C VAL A 145 3.22 4.16 -11.54
N LEU A 146 3.41 4.95 -10.48
CA LEU A 146 3.31 4.46 -9.10
C LEU A 146 1.91 3.93 -8.79
N THR A 147 0.86 4.62 -9.26
CA THR A 147 -0.52 4.20 -9.10
C THR A 147 -0.79 2.88 -9.80
N ALA A 148 -0.31 2.73 -11.04
CA ALA A 148 -0.42 1.49 -11.79
C ALA A 148 0.32 0.34 -11.07
N ALA A 149 1.52 0.59 -10.54
CA ALA A 149 2.28 -0.39 -9.77
C ALA A 149 1.54 -0.82 -8.50
N PHE A 150 1.02 0.13 -7.71
CA PHE A 150 0.26 -0.18 -6.49
C PHE A 150 -1.04 -0.94 -6.79
N HIS A 151 -1.78 -0.54 -7.82
CA HIS A 151 -3.02 -1.20 -8.21
C HIS A 151 -2.77 -2.60 -8.79
N GLY A 152 -1.74 -2.74 -9.62
CA GLY A 152 -1.28 -4.02 -10.17
C GLY A 152 -0.87 -4.99 -9.06
N ALA A 153 -0.06 -4.54 -8.10
CA ALA A 153 0.33 -5.34 -6.94
C ALA A 153 -0.90 -5.81 -6.14
N ARG A 154 -1.90 -4.94 -5.94
CA ARG A 154 -3.15 -5.31 -5.27
C ARG A 154 -3.93 -6.38 -6.04
N ARG A 155 -4.05 -6.24 -7.37
CA ARG A 155 -4.73 -7.21 -8.25
C ARG A 155 -4.04 -8.57 -8.20
N VAL A 156 -2.71 -8.61 -8.27
CA VAL A 156 -1.92 -9.85 -8.17
C VAL A 156 -2.12 -10.53 -6.81
N LEU A 157 -2.04 -9.76 -5.72
CA LEU A 157 -2.26 -10.29 -4.37
C LEU A 157 -3.68 -10.84 -4.18
N GLN A 158 -4.70 -10.19 -4.75
CA GLN A 158 -6.08 -10.68 -4.75
C GLN A 158 -6.21 -11.97 -5.54
N ALA A 159 -5.66 -12.02 -6.78
CA ALA A 159 -5.71 -13.22 -7.61
C ALA A 159 -5.03 -14.44 -6.95
N VAL A 160 -3.89 -14.22 -6.28
CA VAL A 160 -3.19 -15.26 -5.51
C VAL A 160 -4.03 -15.71 -4.31
N ALA A 161 -4.62 -14.78 -3.56
CA ALA A 161 -5.48 -15.11 -2.43
C ALA A 161 -6.72 -15.91 -2.87
N ASP A 162 -7.36 -15.53 -3.97
CA ASP A 162 -8.53 -16.21 -4.52
C ASP A 162 -8.18 -17.61 -5.05
N ARG A 163 -7.01 -17.77 -5.69
CA ARG A 163 -6.52 -19.08 -6.13
C ARG A 163 -6.24 -19.99 -4.92
N TYR A 164 -5.62 -19.47 -3.87
CA TYR A 164 -5.36 -20.21 -2.64
C TYR A 164 -6.65 -20.61 -1.90
N ALA A 165 -7.63 -19.70 -1.81
CA ALA A 165 -8.93 -19.97 -1.20
C ALA A 165 -9.70 -21.06 -1.97
N ARG A 166 -9.70 -20.99 -3.32
CA ARG A 166 -10.29 -22.03 -4.17
C ARG A 166 -9.59 -23.38 -4.00
N SER A 167 -8.26 -23.40 -3.95
CA SER A 167 -7.50 -24.63 -3.69
C SER A 167 -7.79 -25.22 -2.32
N SER A 168 -7.93 -24.38 -1.28
CA SER A 168 -8.24 -24.83 0.08
C SER A 168 -9.66 -25.39 0.20
N ARG A 169 -10.63 -24.80 -0.52
CA ARG A 169 -12.02 -25.33 -0.59
C ARG A 169 -12.12 -26.62 -1.42
N ARG A 170 -11.29 -26.76 -2.45
CA ARG A 170 -11.23 -27.96 -3.30
C ARG A 170 -10.48 -29.12 -2.67
N ARG A 171 -9.67 -28.89 -1.63
CA ARG A 171 -9.08 -29.99 -0.87
C ARG A 171 -10.27 -30.76 -0.30
N PRO A 172 -10.53 -32.02 -0.74
CA PRO A 172 -11.63 -32.78 -0.20
C PRO A 172 -11.42 -32.75 1.30
N ARG A 173 -12.44 -32.32 2.04
CA ARG A 173 -12.53 -32.64 3.46
C ARG A 173 -12.33 -34.14 3.44
N ARG A 174 -11.13 -34.63 3.81
CA ARG A 174 -10.84 -36.07 3.89
C ARG A 174 -12.04 -36.54 4.66
N SER A 175 -12.94 -37.25 3.99
CA SER A 175 -14.09 -37.85 4.61
C SER A 175 -13.42 -38.63 5.71
N GLU A 176 -13.51 -38.12 6.94
CA GLU A 176 -13.02 -38.83 8.10
C GLU A 176 -13.70 -40.16 7.93
N PRO A 177 -12.96 -41.25 7.63
CA PRO A 177 -13.59 -42.51 7.27
C PRO A 177 -14.55 -42.74 8.40
N ALA A 178 -15.85 -42.71 8.08
CA ALA A 178 -16.91 -42.70 9.07
C ALA A 178 -16.49 -43.79 10.03
N ARG A 179 -16.07 -43.40 11.24
CA ARG A 179 -15.67 -44.39 12.24
C ARG A 179 -16.93 -45.19 12.36
N ILE A 180 -16.93 -46.37 11.76
CA ILE A 180 -18.00 -47.33 11.88
C ILE A 180 -18.06 -47.52 13.37
N ARG A 181 -19.05 -46.86 13.98
CA ARG A 181 -19.31 -46.88 15.41
C ARG A 181 -19.88 -48.26 15.67
N ARG A 182 -19.02 -49.27 15.59
CA ARG A 182 -19.27 -50.63 16.04
C ARG A 182 -19.31 -50.55 17.57
N GLY A 183 -20.51 -50.71 18.12
CA GLY A 183 -20.78 -50.70 19.56
C GLY A 183 -21.44 -49.39 19.99
N ALA A 184 -22.66 -49.35 20.52
CA ALA A 184 -23.51 -50.42 20.99
C ALA A 184 -24.98 -50.01 20.80
N LEU A 185 -25.76 -50.98 20.33
CA LEU A 185 -27.19 -51.04 20.53
C LEU A 185 -27.44 -51.06 22.04
N LEU A 186 -27.85 -49.95 22.62
CA LEU A 186 -28.65 -49.96 23.84
C LEU A 186 -29.92 -49.18 23.55
N ARG A 187 -30.89 -49.89 22.97
CA ARG A 187 -32.31 -49.53 23.06
C ARG A 187 -32.68 -49.62 24.53
N THR A 188 -32.77 -48.49 25.20
CA THR A 188 -33.52 -48.39 26.45
C THR A 188 -35.01 -48.37 26.09
N PRO A 189 -35.83 -49.35 26.51
CA PRO A 189 -37.27 -49.23 26.39
C PRO A 189 -37.74 -48.17 27.39
N VAL A 190 -38.33 -47.08 26.89
CA VAL A 190 -39.04 -46.11 27.72
C VAL A 190 -40.44 -46.67 27.96
N PRO A 191 -40.93 -46.71 29.21
CA PRO A 191 -42.28 -47.17 29.49
C PRO A 191 -43.29 -46.16 28.94
N LEU A 192 -44.28 -46.65 28.17
CA LEU A 192 -45.50 -45.90 27.90
C LEU A 192 -46.16 -45.61 29.25
N VAL A 193 -46.18 -44.32 29.61
CA VAL A 193 -47.03 -43.84 30.69
C VAL A 193 -48.23 -43.17 30.03
N ASP A 194 -49.38 -43.80 30.23
CA ASP A 194 -50.71 -43.28 29.93
C ASP A 194 -50.89 -41.87 30.49
N GLY A 195 -51.16 -40.92 29.60
CA GLY A 195 -51.49 -39.54 29.93
C GLY A 195 -52.85 -39.19 29.37
N TRP A 196 -53.88 -39.38 30.19
CA TRP A 196 -55.28 -39.05 29.94
C TRP A 196 -55.50 -37.65 29.36
N SER A 197 -56.21 -37.59 28.24
CA SER A 197 -56.78 -36.37 27.66
C SER A 197 -58.00 -35.91 28.48
N GLY A 198 -57.78 -35.14 29.54
CA GLY A 198 -58.83 -34.43 30.27
C GLY A 198 -59.28 -33.17 29.53
N ARG A 199 -60.11 -33.32 28.49
CA ARG A 199 -61.00 -32.26 27.98
C ARG A 199 -62.32 -32.88 27.50
N GLY A 200 -63.32 -32.89 28.38
CA GLY A 200 -64.72 -33.06 27.96
C GLY A 200 -65.24 -31.76 27.30
N PRO A 201 -66.21 -31.86 26.38
CA PRO A 201 -66.74 -30.70 25.65
C PRO A 201 -67.70 -29.85 26.52
N PRO A 202 -67.90 -28.57 26.16
CA PRO A 202 -68.74 -27.64 26.91
C PRO A 202 -70.24 -27.91 26.70
N ALA A 203 -71.03 -27.63 27.74
CA ALA A 203 -72.46 -27.34 27.68
C ALA A 203 -72.75 -26.14 28.60
#